data_AF-Q7WXG8-F1
#
_entry.id   AF-Q7WXG8-F1
#
_cell.length_a   1.000
_cell.length_b   1.000
_cell.length_c   1.000
_cell.angle_alpha   90.00
_cell.angle_beta   90.00
_cell.angle_gamma   90.00
#
_symmetry.space_group_name_H-M   'P 1'
#
loop_
_entity.id
_entity.type
_entity.pdbx_description
1 polymer ?
#
loop_
_entity_poly.entity_id
_entity_poly.type
_entity_poly.pdbx_seq_one_letter_code
_entity_poly.pdbx_strand_id
1 'polypeptide(L)'
;MRKVPEIKKSDLNYEDYSWTTVTGDDPKKTKEDADRFSRKEGYEVLTLLNSLKGKDQADLSIRTRQICEWMIHEKLPSDIQGRSKVINWIAANYSDLKEKYPF
;
A
#
# COMPACT_ATOMS: atom_id res chain seq x y z
N MET A 1 -2.55 -26.33 -2.07
CA MET A 1 -2.49 -24.97 -2.66
C MET A 1 -1.10 -24.40 -2.42
N ARG A 2 -0.43 -23.87 -3.45
CA ARG A 2 0.84 -23.14 -3.24
C ARG A 2 0.51 -21.79 -2.61
N LYS A 3 1.17 -21.46 -1.49
CA LYS A 3 1.06 -20.14 -0.85
C LYS A 3 1.69 -19.10 -1.78
N VAL A 4 0.95 -18.04 -2.09
CA VAL A 4 1.50 -16.91 -2.84
C VAL A 4 2.44 -16.13 -1.92
N PRO A 5 3.66 -15.79 -2.34
CA PRO A 5 4.59 -15.05 -1.48
C PRO A 5 4.08 -13.62 -1.22
N GLU A 6 4.30 -13.15 0.00
CA GLU A 6 4.17 -11.74 0.35
C GLU A 6 5.26 -10.91 -0.32
N ILE A 7 4.95 -9.65 -0.63
CA ILE A 7 5.95 -8.68 -1.11
C ILE A 7 6.82 -8.22 0.06
N LYS A 8 8.13 -8.10 -0.18
CA LYS A 8 9.11 -7.62 0.80
C LYS A 8 9.70 -6.29 0.37
N LYS A 9 10.45 -5.66 1.28
CA LYS A 9 11.18 -4.41 1.00
C LYS A 9 12.06 -4.49 -0.26
N SER A 10 12.72 -5.63 -0.49
CA SER A 10 13.58 -5.86 -1.66
C SER A 10 12.83 -5.97 -2.99
N ASP A 11 11.51 -6.16 -2.95
CA ASP A 11 10.66 -6.30 -4.13
C ASP A 11 9.98 -4.97 -4.50
N LEU A 12 10.13 -3.92 -3.69
CA LEU A 12 9.55 -2.60 -3.92
C LEU A 12 10.24 -1.89 -5.09
N ASN A 13 9.47 -1.10 -5.84
CA ASN A 13 9.98 -0.28 -6.94
C ASN A 13 10.63 1.01 -6.45
N TYR A 14 10.26 1.49 -5.27
CA TYR A 14 10.75 2.75 -4.72
C TYR A 14 11.60 2.54 -3.47
N GLU A 15 12.68 3.32 -3.37
CA GLU A 15 13.64 3.27 -2.27
C GLU A 15 13.55 4.50 -1.34
N ASP A 16 12.76 5.52 -1.70
CA ASP A 16 12.65 6.80 -0.99
C ASP A 16 11.73 6.76 0.25
N TYR A 17 11.24 5.57 0.63
CA TYR A 17 10.44 5.39 1.84
C TYR A 17 11.24 5.65 3.11
N SER A 18 10.58 6.27 4.10
CA SER A 18 11.09 6.28 5.46
C SER A 18 10.88 4.91 6.11
N TRP A 19 11.97 4.33 6.63
CA TRP A 19 11.98 3.09 7.39
C TRP A 19 12.20 3.32 8.89
N THR A 20 12.14 4.58 9.33
CA THR A 20 12.23 4.88 10.75
C THR A 20 10.92 4.51 11.40
N THR A 21 10.94 3.53 12.31
CA THR A 21 9.86 3.39 13.29
C THR A 21 9.86 4.65 14.14
N VAL A 22 8.78 5.43 14.14
CA VAL A 22 8.67 6.59 15.03
C VAL A 22 8.68 6.05 16.46
N THR A 23 9.85 6.06 17.11
CA THR A 23 9.99 5.73 18.53
C THR A 23 9.41 6.89 19.32
N GLY A 24 8.16 6.71 19.75
CA GLY A 24 7.45 7.69 20.54
C GLY A 24 5.99 7.32 20.57
N ASP A 25 5.59 6.63 21.64
CA ASP A 25 4.21 6.68 22.10
C ASP A 25 3.85 8.16 22.24
N ASP A 26 3.11 8.70 21.27
CA ASP A 26 2.43 9.96 21.45
C ASP A 26 1.11 9.63 22.15
N PRO A 27 0.99 9.93 23.46
CA PRO A 27 -0.22 9.62 24.24
C PRO A 27 -1.46 10.37 23.75
N LYS A 28 -1.33 11.23 22.74
CA LYS A 28 -2.42 11.96 22.08
C LYS A 28 -2.94 11.31 20.81
N LYS A 29 -2.36 10.20 20.31
CA LYS A 29 -2.92 9.47 19.17
C LYS A 29 -4.35 9.02 19.50
N THR A 30 -5.33 9.74 18.97
CA THR A 30 -6.74 9.40 19.11
C THR A 30 -7.07 8.23 18.17
N LYS A 31 -8.24 7.59 18.33
CA LYS A 31 -8.73 6.56 17.40
C LYS A 31 -8.74 7.03 15.93
N GLU A 32 -8.78 8.34 15.67
CA GLU A 32 -8.73 8.92 14.33
C GLU A 32 -7.33 8.82 13.69
N ASP A 33 -6.24 8.82 14.47
CA ASP A 33 -4.89 8.57 13.97
C ASP A 33 -4.65 7.09 13.65
N ALA A 34 -5.44 6.17 14.23
CA ALA A 34 -5.26 4.73 14.03
C ALA A 34 -5.59 4.27 12.60
N ASP A 35 -6.42 5.04 11.87
CA ASP A 35 -6.74 4.77 10.46
C ASP A 35 -5.81 5.52 9.49
N ARG A 36 -4.90 6.36 9.99
CA ARG A 36 -4.03 7.20 9.17
C ARG A 36 -2.98 6.35 8.47
N PHE A 37 -3.09 6.26 7.14
CA PHE A 37 -2.09 5.64 6.28
C PHE A 37 -1.12 6.68 5.74
N SER A 38 0.18 6.47 5.94
CA SER A 38 1.27 7.24 5.33
C SER A 38 1.85 6.51 4.12
N ARG A 39 1.66 7.09 2.93
CA ARG A 39 2.32 6.62 1.70
C ARG A 39 3.84 6.85 1.66
N LYS A 40 4.40 7.51 2.68
CA LYS A 40 5.84 7.79 2.80
C LYS A 40 6.55 6.87 3.78
N GLU A 41 5.82 6.09 4.57
CA GLU A 41 6.39 5.11 5.50
C GLU A 41 6.39 3.70 4.88
N GLY A 42 7.58 3.13 4.72
CA GLY A 42 7.75 1.85 4.02
C GLY A 42 7.04 0.69 4.71
N TYR A 43 6.97 0.69 6.04
CA TYR A 43 6.26 -0.34 6.81
C TYR A 43 4.74 -0.29 6.60
N GLU A 44 4.16 0.92 6.54
CA GLU A 44 2.72 1.08 6.28
C GLU A 44 2.37 0.65 4.86
N VAL A 45 3.20 1.04 3.87
CA VAL A 45 3.03 0.64 2.47
C VAL A 45 3.12 -0.88 2.33
N LEU A 46 4.16 -1.54 2.86
CA LEU A 46 4.28 -3.00 2.82
C LEU A 46 3.08 -3.70 3.46
N THR A 47 2.67 -3.22 4.64
CA THR A 47 1.53 -3.77 5.36
C THR A 47 0.25 -3.60 4.56
N LEU A 48 0.06 -2.46 3.89
CA LEU A 48 -1.07 -2.24 2.98
C LEU A 48 -1.05 -3.22 1.80
N LEU A 49 0.06 -3.29 1.07
CA LEU A 49 0.21 -4.14 -0.10
C LEU A 49 -0.03 -5.62 0.19
N ASN A 50 0.48 -6.13 1.32
CA ASN A 50 0.27 -7.53 1.72
C ASN A 50 -1.14 -7.81 2.24
N SER A 51 -1.89 -6.78 2.66
CA SER A 51 -3.29 -6.93 3.05
C SER A 51 -4.28 -6.91 1.88
N LEU A 52 -3.86 -6.42 0.70
CA LEU A 52 -4.72 -6.34 -0.47
C LEU A 52 -5.18 -7.74 -0.90
N LYS A 53 -6.45 -7.84 -1.29
CA LYS A 53 -7.05 -9.06 -1.83
C LYS A 53 -7.73 -8.76 -3.15
N GLY A 54 -7.65 -9.73 -4.06
CA GLY A 54 -8.37 -9.70 -5.33
C GLY A 54 -9.81 -10.16 -5.17
N LYS A 55 -10.46 -10.39 -6.31
CA LYS A 55 -11.78 -11.01 -6.37
C LYS A 55 -11.80 -12.33 -5.59
N ASP A 56 -12.91 -12.63 -4.91
CA ASP A 56 -13.11 -13.86 -4.14
C ASP A 56 -12.05 -14.08 -3.04
N GLN A 57 -11.51 -12.98 -2.47
CA GLN A 57 -10.45 -13.00 -1.46
C GLN A 57 -9.14 -13.64 -1.94
N ALA A 58 -8.93 -13.73 -3.26
CA ALA A 58 -7.71 -14.27 -3.84
C ALA A 58 -6.48 -13.48 -3.41
N ASP A 59 -5.42 -14.19 -3.07
CA ASP A 59 -4.14 -13.55 -2.76
C ASP A 59 -3.48 -13.01 -4.03
N LEU A 60 -2.72 -11.93 -3.88
CA LEU A 60 -2.17 -11.20 -5.03
C LEU A 60 -0.73 -11.62 -5.30
N SER A 61 -0.31 -11.56 -6.57
CA SER A 61 1.10 -11.77 -6.93
C SER A 61 1.97 -10.59 -6.47
N ILE A 62 3.29 -10.80 -6.36
CA ILE A 62 4.27 -9.72 -6.13
C ILE A 62 4.11 -8.62 -7.19
N ARG A 63 3.99 -9.00 -8.47
CA ARG A 63 3.80 -8.05 -9.58
C ARG A 63 2.54 -7.19 -9.42
N THR A 64 1.43 -7.79 -9.00
CA THR A 64 0.21 -7.03 -8.70
C THR A 64 0.42 -6.03 -7.57
N ARG A 65 1.14 -6.44 -6.51
CA ARG A 65 1.46 -5.56 -5.38
C ARG A 65 2.40 -4.42 -5.78
N GLN A 66 3.36 -4.67 -6.67
CA GLN A 66 4.24 -3.65 -7.27
C GLN A 66 3.45 -2.62 -8.10
N ILE A 67 2.42 -3.04 -8.83
CA ILE A 67 1.51 -2.10 -9.53
C ILE A 67 0.77 -1.23 -8.51
N CYS A 68 0.22 -1.84 -7.46
CA CYS A 68 -0.45 -1.09 -6.40
C CYS A 68 0.48 -0.11 -5.67
N GLU A 69 1.75 -0.48 -5.45
CA GLU A 69 2.79 0.39 -4.90
C GLU A 69 2.99 1.62 -5.78
N TRP A 70 3.17 1.43 -7.09
CA TRP A 70 3.29 2.55 -8.04
C TRP A 70 2.03 3.42 -8.07
N MET A 71 0.83 2.84 -7.97
CA MET A 71 -0.40 3.61 -7.87
C MET A 71 -0.41 4.48 -6.59
N ILE A 72 0.00 3.94 -5.45
CA ILE A 72 0.09 4.66 -4.17
C ILE A 72 1.13 5.78 -4.23
N HIS A 73 2.29 5.49 -4.82
CA HIS A 73 3.43 6.40 -4.84
C HIS A 73 3.20 7.58 -5.80
N GLU A 74 2.78 7.28 -7.03
CA GLU A 74 2.75 8.24 -8.14
C GLU A 74 1.38 8.84 -8.42
N LYS A 75 0.30 8.09 -8.12
CA LYS A 75 -1.04 8.40 -8.64
C LYS A 75 -2.07 8.72 -7.57
N LEU A 76 -1.85 8.29 -6.33
CA LEU A 76 -2.80 8.51 -5.24
C LEU A 76 -2.98 10.02 -4.97
N PRO A 77 -4.22 10.54 -5.05
CA PRO A 77 -4.52 11.93 -4.70
C PRO A 77 -4.20 12.23 -3.23
N SER A 78 -3.74 13.45 -2.93
CA SER A 78 -3.30 13.85 -1.57
C SER A 78 -4.43 14.01 -0.56
N ASP A 79 -5.65 14.20 -1.03
CA ASP A 79 -6.88 14.31 -0.24
C ASP A 79 -7.45 12.93 0.18
N ILE A 80 -7.00 11.85 -0.46
CA ILE A 80 -7.35 10.49 -0.06
C ILE A 80 -6.46 10.06 1.12
N GLN A 81 -7.04 10.20 2.30
CA GLN A 81 -6.40 9.80 3.55
C GLN A 81 -7.11 8.60 4.17
N GLY A 82 -6.32 7.67 4.69
CA GLY A 82 -6.78 6.53 5.46
C GLY A 82 -6.82 5.23 4.66
N ARG A 83 -6.50 4.13 5.35
CA ARG A 83 -6.22 2.83 4.74
C ARG A 83 -7.37 2.31 3.86
N SER A 84 -8.59 2.32 4.39
CA SER A 84 -9.78 1.84 3.67
C SER A 84 -10.08 2.66 2.41
N LYS A 85 -9.89 3.98 2.47
CA LYS A 85 -10.11 4.86 1.30
C LYS A 85 -9.06 4.60 0.21
N VAL A 86 -7.80 4.41 0.61
CA VAL A 86 -6.71 4.05 -0.31
C VAL A 86 -6.99 2.71 -1.00
N ILE A 87 -7.43 1.69 -0.25
CA ILE A 87 -7.79 0.38 -0.81
C ILE A 87 -8.92 0.52 -1.85
N ASN A 88 -9.99 1.25 -1.51
CA ASN A 88 -11.11 1.49 -2.42
C ASN A 88 -10.67 2.25 -3.68
N TRP A 89 -9.81 3.25 -3.53
CA TRP A 89 -9.29 4.01 -4.67
C TRP A 89 -8.42 3.13 -5.58
N ILE A 90 -7.54 2.29 -5.03
CA ILE A 90 -6.77 1.31 -5.81
C ILE A 90 -7.71 0.41 -6.60
N ALA A 91 -8.70 -0.21 -5.92
CA ALA A 91 -9.64 -1.11 -6.58
C ALA A 91 -10.42 -0.43 -7.72
N ALA A 92 -10.85 0.81 -7.53
CA ALA A 92 -11.58 1.59 -8.53
C ALA A 92 -10.74 2.00 -9.75
N ASN A 93 -9.42 2.18 -9.58
CA ASN A 93 -8.54 2.67 -10.64
C ASN A 93 -7.60 1.60 -11.23
N TYR A 94 -7.60 0.38 -10.67
CA TYR A 94 -6.62 -0.65 -11.03
C TYR A 94 -6.69 -1.06 -12.50
N SER A 95 -7.90 -1.25 -13.06
CA SER A 95 -8.07 -1.64 -14.47
C SER A 95 -7.39 -0.69 -15.45
N ASP A 96 -7.44 0.61 -15.14
CA ASP A 96 -7.04 1.68 -16.05
C ASP A 96 -5.57 2.05 -15.84
N LEU A 97 -5.11 2.00 -14.58
CA LEU A 97 -3.75 2.37 -14.22
C LEU A 97 -2.75 1.25 -14.43
N LYS A 98 -3.14 -0.03 -14.30
CA LYS A 98 -2.21 -1.17 -14.49
C LYS A 98 -1.58 -1.18 -15.89
N GLU A 99 -2.31 -0.71 -16.91
CA GLU A 99 -1.84 -0.64 -18.30
C GLU A 99 -0.76 0.43 -18.51
N LYS A 100 -0.61 1.35 -17.54
CA LYS A 100 0.36 2.46 -17.56
C LYS A 100 1.55 2.21 -16.63
N TYR A 101 1.65 1.02 -16.05
CA TYR A 101 2.70 0.68 -15.12
C TYR A 101 4.07 0.61 -15.84
N PRO A 102 5.09 1.35 -15.39
CA PRO A 102 6.31 1.60 -16.18
C PRO A 102 7.48 0.65 -15.91
N PHE A 103 7.36 -0.30 -14.97
CA PHE A 103 8.40 -1.29 -14.64
C PHE A 103 8.05 -2.69 -15.16
#